data_AF-A0A961U593-F1
#
_entry.id   AF-A0A961U593-F1
#
_cell.length_a   1.000
_cell.length_b   1.000
_cell.length_c   1.000
_cell.angle_alpha   90.00
_cell.angle_beta   90.00
_cell.angle_gamma   90.00
#
_symmetry.space_group_name_H-M   'P 1'
#
loop_
_entity.id
_entity.type
_entity.pdbx_description
1 polymer ?
#
loop_
_entity_poly.entity_id
_entity_poly.type
_entity_poly.pdbx_seq_one_letter_code
_entity_poly.pdbx_strand_id
1 'polypeptide(L)'
;GRHGATPVHSLAELALLMGRFPDHIRLYGAYLGADLVAGAIVFETPQVAHTQYLAASDTGRAAGALDLLLDWLIREVYPDKSCFSFGISTEEGGTVLNEGLIAQKEGFGGSAFVHDFYEVRLPKPE
;
A
#
# COMPACT_ATOMS: atom_id res chain seq x y z
N GLY A 1 -14.45 -4.77 2.12
CA GLY A 1 -13.91 -3.74 3.03
C GLY A 1 -14.87 -2.55 3.07
N ARG A 2 -14.74 -1.65 4.06
CA ARG A 2 -15.65 -0.51 4.32
C ARG A 2 -15.90 0.45 3.14
N HIS A 3 -15.14 0.31 2.04
CA HIS A 3 -15.25 1.09 0.80
C HIS A 3 -15.72 0.28 -0.41
N GLY A 4 -16.29 -0.93 -0.22
CA GLY A 4 -16.84 -1.75 -1.32
C GLY A 4 -15.81 -2.31 -2.32
N ALA A 5 -14.55 -1.88 -2.26
CA ALA A 5 -13.49 -2.37 -3.13
C ALA A 5 -13.19 -3.85 -2.87
N THR A 6 -13.22 -4.65 -3.93
CA THR A 6 -12.75 -6.03 -3.94
C THR A 6 -11.23 -6.03 -3.93
N PRO A 7 -10.57 -6.68 -2.95
CA PRO A 7 -9.12 -6.84 -2.97
C PRO A 7 -8.67 -7.51 -4.27
N VAL A 8 -7.57 -7.01 -4.86
CA VAL A 8 -6.97 -7.62 -6.06
C VAL A 8 -6.58 -9.08 -5.84
N HIS A 9 -6.13 -9.40 -4.62
CA HIS A 9 -5.72 -10.74 -4.22
C HIS A 9 -6.65 -11.31 -3.14
N SER A 10 -7.00 -12.57 -3.28
CA SER A 10 -7.54 -13.41 -2.22
C SER A 10 -6.48 -13.70 -1.15
N LEU A 11 -6.93 -14.20 0.00
CA LEU A 11 -6.02 -14.63 1.08
C LEU A 11 -5.08 -15.75 0.63
N ALA A 12 -5.56 -16.69 -0.18
CA ALA A 12 -4.75 -17.79 -0.70
C ALA A 12 -3.64 -17.28 -1.63
N GLU A 13 -3.94 -16.29 -2.48
CA GLU A 13 -2.95 -15.65 -3.34
C GLU A 13 -1.93 -14.85 -2.55
N LEU A 14 -2.37 -14.11 -1.52
CA LEU A 14 -1.45 -13.40 -0.63
C LEU A 14 -0.51 -14.34 0.11
N ALA A 15 -1.05 -15.42 0.70
CA ALA A 15 -0.24 -16.43 1.36
C ALA A 15 0.77 -17.08 0.41
N LEU A 16 0.35 -17.38 -0.83
CA LEU A 16 1.23 -17.91 -1.87
C LEU A 16 2.35 -16.91 -2.23
N LEU A 17 2.02 -15.64 -2.44
CA LEU A 17 2.98 -14.59 -2.78
C LEU A 17 4.00 -14.39 -1.65
N MET A 18 3.53 -14.25 -0.42
CA MET A 18 4.40 -14.11 0.76
C MET A 18 5.31 -15.33 0.94
N GLY A 19 4.80 -16.54 0.69
CA GLY A 19 5.61 -17.76 0.75
C GLY A 19 6.67 -17.86 -0.36
N ARG A 20 6.41 -17.29 -1.54
CA ARG A 20 7.37 -17.27 -2.66
C ARG A 20 8.40 -16.15 -2.57
N PHE A 21 8.04 -15.05 -1.92
CA PHE A 21 8.86 -13.84 -1.83
C PHE A 21 8.98 -13.36 -0.37
N PRO A 22 9.47 -14.20 0.56
CA PRO A 22 9.45 -13.88 2.00
C PRO A 22 10.31 -12.67 2.37
N ASP A 23 11.36 -12.39 1.59
CA ASP A 23 12.24 -11.22 1.80
C ASP A 23 11.75 -9.96 1.10
N HIS A 24 10.71 -10.07 0.26
CA HIS A 24 10.20 -8.97 -0.57
C HIS A 24 8.73 -8.66 -0.32
N ILE A 25 8.01 -9.48 0.46
CA ILE A 25 6.61 -9.24 0.80
C ILE A 25 6.44 -9.50 2.28
N ARG A 26 6.25 -8.42 3.05
CA ARG A 26 6.20 -8.47 4.51
C ARG A 26 4.91 -7.89 5.07
N LEU A 27 4.42 -8.50 6.14
CA LEU A 27 3.30 -7.99 6.94
C LEU A 27 3.87 -7.29 8.18
N TYR A 28 3.49 -6.04 8.35
CA TYR A 28 3.75 -5.24 9.54
C TYR A 28 2.44 -5.00 10.29
N GLY A 29 2.50 -4.99 11.62
CA GLY A 29 1.34 -4.79 12.46
C GLY A 29 1.62 -3.84 13.62
N ALA A 30 0.65 -2.98 13.91
CA ALA A 30 0.61 -2.19 15.14
C ALA A 30 -0.35 -2.86 16.12
N TYR A 31 0.11 -3.02 17.36
CA TYR A 31 -0.62 -3.73 18.41
C TYR A 31 -0.92 -2.81 19.58
N LEU A 32 -2.12 -2.95 20.15
CA LEU A 32 -2.49 -2.38 21.43
C LEU A 32 -2.63 -3.54 22.43
N GLY A 33 -1.59 -3.75 23.25
CA GLY A 33 -1.48 -4.98 24.03
C GLY A 33 -1.30 -6.19 23.11
N ALA A 34 -2.24 -7.14 23.17
CA ALA A 34 -2.23 -8.32 22.29
C ALA A 34 -3.04 -8.14 20.99
N ASP A 35 -3.80 -7.04 20.87
CA ASP A 35 -4.73 -6.86 19.76
C ASP A 35 -4.04 -6.18 18.57
N LEU A 36 -4.11 -6.80 17.39
CA LEU A 36 -3.70 -6.18 16.14
C LEU A 36 -4.70 -5.08 15.76
N VAL A 37 -4.27 -3.83 15.84
CA VAL A 37 -5.15 -2.67 15.61
C VAL A 37 -4.91 -1.98 14.28
N ALA A 38 -3.73 -2.15 13.67
CA ALA A 38 -3.47 -1.75 12.28
C ALA A 38 -2.46 -2.69 11.62
N GLY A 39 -2.49 -2.78 10.29
CA GLY A 39 -1.57 -3.61 9.55
C GLY A 39 -1.28 -3.09 8.15
N ALA A 40 -0.07 -3.38 7.67
CA ALA A 40 0.42 -3.04 6.35
C ALA A 40 1.09 -4.26 5.70
N ILE A 41 0.66 -4.64 4.49
CA ILE A 41 1.43 -5.55 3.64
C ILE A 41 2.25 -4.69 2.69
N VAL A 42 3.57 -4.85 2.73
CA VAL A 42 4.53 -4.07 1.96
C VAL A 42 5.22 -4.96 0.95
N PHE A 43 5.25 -4.53 -0.31
CA PHE A 43 5.99 -5.14 -1.40
C PHE A 43 7.28 -4.35 -1.59
N GLU A 44 8.42 -5.03 -1.47
CA GLU A 44 9.75 -4.44 -1.44
C GLU A 44 10.55 -4.80 -2.69
N THR A 45 11.04 -3.77 -3.37
CA THR A 45 12.12 -3.89 -4.36
C THR A 45 13.38 -3.24 -3.78
N PRO A 46 14.56 -3.33 -4.44
CA PRO A 46 15.75 -2.62 -3.96
C PRO A 46 15.51 -1.12 -3.70
N GLN A 47 14.70 -0.46 -4.52
CA GLN A 47 14.50 0.99 -4.49
C GLN A 47 13.19 1.44 -3.82
N VAL A 48 12.17 0.58 -3.82
CA VAL A 48 10.80 0.98 -3.44
C VAL A 48 10.25 0.07 -2.35
N ALA A 49 9.64 0.67 -1.33
CA ALA A 49 8.72 0.01 -0.41
C ALA A 49 7.29 0.46 -0.77
N HIS A 50 6.46 -0.48 -1.25
CA HIS A 50 5.10 -0.18 -1.70
C HIS A 50 4.06 -0.78 -0.76
N THR A 51 3.21 0.06 -0.17
CA THR A 51 2.12 -0.36 0.71
C THR A 51 0.95 -0.92 -0.11
N GLN A 52 0.97 -2.23 -0.32
CA GLN A 52 -0.02 -2.90 -1.17
C GLN A 52 -1.38 -3.05 -0.48
N TYR A 53 -1.39 -3.29 0.83
CA TYR A 53 -2.59 -3.34 1.65
C TYR A 53 -2.38 -2.59 2.95
N LEU A 54 -3.35 -1.75 3.32
CA LEU A 54 -3.40 -1.03 4.59
C LEU A 54 -4.76 -1.28 5.24
N ALA A 55 -4.75 -1.56 6.54
CA ALA A 55 -5.97 -1.76 7.31
C ALA A 55 -5.80 -1.25 8.74
N ALA A 56 -6.91 -0.76 9.31
CA ALA A 56 -7.00 -0.41 10.72
C ALA A 56 -8.37 -0.84 11.27
N SER A 57 -8.38 -1.28 12.53
CA SER A 57 -9.62 -1.48 13.29
C SER A 57 -10.23 -0.14 13.69
N ASP A 58 -11.45 -0.14 14.23
CA ASP A 58 -12.04 1.10 14.77
C ASP A 58 -11.22 1.66 15.93
N THR A 59 -10.75 0.81 16.83
CA THR A 59 -9.80 1.18 17.90
C THR A 59 -8.50 1.74 17.33
N GLY A 60 -7.93 1.09 16.31
CA GLY A 60 -6.70 1.53 15.68
C GLY A 60 -6.84 2.89 15.00
N ARG A 61 -7.97 3.16 14.34
CA ARG A 61 -8.29 4.49 13.79
C ARG A 61 -8.36 5.56 14.88
N ALA A 62 -9.11 5.28 15.96
CA ALA A 62 -9.24 6.22 17.07
C ALA A 62 -7.90 6.53 17.75
N ALA A 63 -6.97 5.58 17.75
CA ALA A 63 -5.64 5.71 18.32
C ALA A 63 -4.56 6.25 17.35
N GLY A 64 -4.88 6.48 16.06
CA GLY A 64 -3.88 6.85 15.06
C GLY A 64 -2.84 5.74 14.77
N ALA A 65 -3.20 4.47 15.01
CA ALA A 65 -2.26 3.36 14.96
C ALA A 65 -1.69 3.09 13.56
N LEU A 66 -2.48 3.31 12.50
CA LEU A 66 -2.00 3.17 11.13
C LEU A 66 -1.00 4.28 10.78
N ASP A 67 -1.26 5.51 11.23
CA ASP A 67 -0.38 6.65 10.98
C ASP A 67 0.96 6.44 11.67
N LEU A 68 0.94 5.97 12.94
CA LEU A 68 2.14 5.57 13.67
C LEU A 68 2.90 4.44 12.96
N LEU A 69 2.19 3.43 12.45
CA LEU A 69 2.80 2.32 11.72
C LEU A 69 3.49 2.81 10.44
N LEU A 70 2.85 3.69 9.68
CA LEU A 70 3.41 4.26 8.45
C LEU A 70 4.62 5.16 8.74
N ASP A 71 4.54 6.01 9.75
CA ASP A 71 5.66 6.87 10.17
C ASP A 71 6.89 6.03 10.56
N TRP A 72 6.69 4.99 11.36
CA TRP A 72 7.76 4.04 11.71
C TRP A 72 8.32 3.31 10.49
N LEU A 73 7.47 2.86 9.56
CA LEU A 73 7.93 2.23 8.32
C LEU A 73 8.80 3.17 7.49
N ILE A 74 8.42 4.44 7.38
CA ILE A 74 9.14 5.44 6.59
C ILE A 74 10.47 5.82 7.24
N ARG A 75 10.48 6.05 8.55
CA ARG A 75 11.64 6.60 9.26
C ARG A 75 12.66 5.57 9.70
N GLU A 76 12.19 4.39 10.09
CA GLU A 76 13.03 3.40 10.79
C GLU A 76 13.24 2.11 9.97
N VAL A 77 12.21 1.66 9.24
CA VAL A 77 12.30 0.40 8.48
C VAL A 77 12.86 0.61 7.07
N TYR A 78 12.45 1.70 6.41
CA TYR A 78 12.83 2.01 5.03
C TYR A 78 13.54 3.36 4.84
N PRO A 79 14.41 3.83 5.75
CA PRO A 79 15.07 5.13 5.61
C PRO A 79 15.96 5.21 4.36
N ASP A 80 16.50 4.07 3.93
CA ASP A 80 17.45 4.00 2.82
C ASP A 80 16.79 3.71 1.46
N LYS A 81 15.47 3.49 1.42
CA LYS A 81 14.75 3.30 0.16
C LYS A 81 14.60 4.63 -0.54
N SER A 82 14.82 4.65 -1.85
CA SER A 82 14.65 5.86 -2.66
C SER A 82 13.20 6.33 -2.71
N CYS A 83 12.23 5.42 -2.52
CA CYS A 83 10.82 5.75 -2.55
C CYS A 83 10.01 4.88 -1.57
N PHE A 84 9.14 5.54 -0.80
CA PHE A 84 8.04 4.91 -0.09
C PHE A 84 6.74 5.22 -0.83
N SER A 85 6.06 4.19 -1.32
CA SER A 85 4.87 4.34 -2.17
C SER A 85 3.59 3.98 -1.41
N PHE A 86 2.66 4.94 -1.38
CA PHE A 86 1.30 4.77 -0.87
C PHE A 86 0.30 4.28 -1.94
N GLY A 87 0.78 3.94 -3.13
CA GLY A 87 -0.05 3.54 -4.27
C GLY A 87 -0.88 4.67 -4.88
N ILE A 88 -1.85 4.30 -5.72
CA ILE A 88 -2.64 5.25 -6.52
C ILE A 88 -3.55 6.14 -5.67
N SER A 89 -3.70 7.39 -6.07
CA SER A 89 -4.68 8.33 -5.50
C SER A 89 -5.83 8.60 -6.46
N THR A 90 -6.06 7.70 -7.41
CA THR A 90 -7.00 7.88 -8.51
C THR A 90 -8.04 6.76 -8.56
N GLU A 91 -9.19 7.09 -9.14
CA GLU A 91 -10.32 6.21 -9.43
C GLU A 91 -10.50 6.07 -10.95
N GLU A 92 -11.47 5.25 -11.38
CA GLU A 92 -11.81 5.06 -12.80
C GLU A 92 -10.62 4.71 -13.71
N GLY A 93 -9.67 3.91 -13.19
CA GLY A 93 -8.49 3.51 -13.94
C GLY A 93 -7.47 4.64 -14.15
N GLY A 94 -7.52 5.70 -13.34
CA GLY A 94 -6.53 6.79 -13.37
C GLY A 94 -7.07 8.13 -13.84
N THR A 95 -8.33 8.22 -14.28
CA THR A 95 -8.92 9.43 -14.89
C THR A 95 -9.51 10.40 -13.88
N VAL A 96 -9.84 9.93 -12.67
CA VAL A 96 -10.44 10.76 -11.61
C VAL A 96 -9.49 10.79 -10.41
N LEU A 97 -9.17 11.99 -9.92
CA LEU A 97 -8.35 12.15 -8.71
C LEU A 97 -9.24 12.04 -7.46
N ASN A 98 -8.80 11.22 -6.50
CA ASN A 98 -9.39 11.20 -5.17
C ASN A 98 -8.64 12.19 -4.27
N GLU A 99 -9.20 13.39 -4.13
CA GLU A 99 -8.58 14.52 -3.40
C GLU A 99 -8.34 14.22 -1.91
N GLY A 100 -9.24 13.47 -1.27
CA GLY A 100 -9.06 13.07 0.14
C GLY A 100 -7.89 12.12 0.33
N LEU A 101 -7.75 11.16 -0.58
CA LEU A 101 -6.69 10.16 -0.52
C LEU A 101 -5.31 10.75 -0.85
N ILE A 102 -5.21 11.67 -1.81
CA ILE A 102 -3.96 12.38 -2.09
C ILE A 102 -3.56 13.28 -0.92
N ALA A 103 -4.48 14.08 -0.37
CA ALA A 103 -4.21 14.96 0.77
C ALA A 103 -3.72 14.17 2.00
N GLN A 104 -4.28 12.99 2.25
CA GLN A 104 -3.80 12.10 3.30
C GLN A 104 -2.33 11.71 3.10
N LYS A 105 -1.96 11.33 1.88
CA LYS A 105 -0.59 10.88 1.55
C LYS A 105 0.41 12.03 1.57
N GLU A 106 0.00 13.21 1.12
CA GLU A 106 0.78 14.44 1.22
C GLU A 106 1.03 14.83 2.68
N GLY A 107 0.10 14.51 3.59
CA GLY A 107 0.28 14.65 5.04
C GLY A 107 1.48 13.87 5.61
N PHE A 108 1.92 12.79 4.96
CA PHE A 108 3.14 12.06 5.30
C PHE A 108 4.40 12.58 4.58
N GLY A 109 4.29 13.72 3.89
CA GLY A 109 5.38 14.30 3.07
C GLY A 109 5.52 13.67 1.69
N GLY A 110 4.53 12.87 1.25
CA GLY A 110 4.51 12.29 -0.08
C GLY A 110 4.24 13.34 -1.18
N SER A 111 4.73 13.07 -2.39
CA SER A 111 4.44 13.85 -3.59
C SER A 111 3.81 12.97 -4.66
N ALA A 112 2.89 13.53 -5.45
CA ALA A 112 2.29 12.82 -6.58
C ALA A 112 3.19 12.89 -7.83
N PHE A 113 3.10 11.83 -8.66
CA PHE A 113 3.64 11.80 -10.01
C PHE A 113 2.59 11.24 -10.98
N VAL A 114 2.68 11.62 -12.25
CA VAL A 114 1.78 11.12 -13.30
C VAL A 114 2.23 9.72 -13.71
N HIS A 115 1.28 8.77 -13.73
CA HIS A 115 1.52 7.43 -14.24
C HIS A 115 0.90 7.30 -15.64
N ASP A 116 1.75 7.18 -16.65
CA ASP A 116 1.32 7.05 -18.04
C ASP A 116 0.97 5.61 -18.38
N PHE A 117 -0.16 5.42 -19.06
CA PHE A 117 -0.60 4.12 -19.56
C PHE A 117 -0.39 4.05 -21.07
N TYR A 118 0.24 2.97 -21.53
CA TYR A 118 0.51 2.74 -22.95
C TYR A 118 -0.10 1.42 -23.41
N GLU A 119 -0.73 1.42 -24.58
CA GLU A 119 -1.28 0.22 -25.21
C GLU A 119 -0.58 -0.02 -26.56
N VAL A 120 -0.13 -1.26 -26.77
CA VAL A 120 0.48 -1.68 -28.05
C VAL A 120 -0.41 -2.73 -28.70
N ARG A 121 -0.83 -2.47 -29.93
CA ARG A 121 -1.59 -3.45 -30.72
C ARG A 121 -0.64 -4.52 -31.24
N LEU A 122 -0.88 -5.76 -30.84
CA LEU A 122 -0.13 -6.90 -31.36
C LEU A 122 -0.68 -7.32 -32.74
N PRO A 123 0.19 -7.75 -33.68
CA PRO A 123 -0.27 -8.33 -34.93
C PRO A 123 -1.06 -9.62 -34.66
N LYS A 124 -2.05 -9.92 -35.51
CA LYS A 124 -2.76 -11.21 -35.42
C LYS A 124 -1.78 -12.35 -35.73
N PRO A 125 -1.77 -13.44 -34.94
CA PRO A 125 -1.02 -14.62 -35.31
C PRO A 125 -1.57 -15.20 -36.62
N GLU A 126 -0.68 -15.58 -37.54
CA GLU A 126 -0.99 -16.26 -38.80
C GLU A 126 -1.60 -17.65 -38.58
#